data_AF-A0A7W0JW30-F1
#
_entry.id   AF-A0A7W0JW30-F1
#
_cell.length_a   1.000
_cell.length_b   1.000
_cell.length_c   1.000
_cell.angle_alpha   90.00
_cell.angle_beta   90.00
_cell.angle_gamma   90.00
#
_symmetry.space_group_name_H-M   'P 1'
#
loop_
_entity.id
_entity.type
_entity.pdbx_description
1 polymer ?
#
loop_
_entity_poly.entity_id
_entity_poly.type
_entity_poly.pdbx_seq_one_letter_code
_entity_poly.pdbx_strand_id
1 'polypeptide(L)' 'MRSRDRILGNLESLYRESYDRARELGDQGRMVDLDSAFMRDQLMLEILLDIRDLFSVAPAASGGSALEKLEAIRRLTKLR' A
#
# COMPACT_ATOMS: atom_id res chain seq x y z
N MET A 1 -10.39 -8.36 5.09
CA MET A 1 -9.35 -7.70 4.29
C MET A 1 -8.64 -8.77 3.45
N ARG A 2 -8.25 -8.51 2.19
CA ARG A 2 -7.45 -9.50 1.42
C ARG A 2 -6.06 -9.63 2.05
N SER A 3 -5.54 -10.85 2.17
CA SER A 3 -4.18 -11.09 2.66
C SER A 3 -3.15 -10.49 1.70
N ARG A 4 -1.98 -10.14 2.23
CA ARG A 4 -0.84 -9.62 1.45
C ARG A 4 -0.49 -10.57 0.30
N ASP A 5 -0.34 -11.85 0.61
CA ASP A 5 0.03 -12.88 -0.39
C ASP A 5 -1.01 -13.01 -1.50
N ARG A 6 -2.30 -12.89 -1.18
CA ARG A 6 -3.36 -12.92 -2.19
C ARG A 6 -3.31 -11.70 -3.11
N ILE A 7 -2.96 -10.53 -2.58
CA ILE A 7 -2.84 -9.30 -3.36
C ILE A 7 -1.65 -9.39 -4.33
N LEU A 8 -0.49 -9.83 -3.84
CA LEU A 8 0.72 -9.99 -4.64
C LEU A 8 0.57 -11.11 -5.69
N GLY A 9 0.02 -12.26 -5.29
CA GLY A 9 -0.22 -13.37 -6.22
C GLY A 9 -1.19 -13.00 -7.34
N ASN A 10 -2.17 -12.14 -7.09
CA ASN A 10 -3.05 -11.64 -8.15
C ASN A 10 -2.30 -10.77 -9.18
N LEU A 11 -1.38 -9.91 -8.72
CA LEU A 11 -0.56 -9.08 -9.62
C LEU A 11 0.33 -9.97 -10.49
N GLU A 12 0.98 -10.97 -9.88
CA GLU A 12 1.83 -11.93 -10.59
C GLU A 12 1.04 -12.72 -11.65
N SER A 13 -0.14 -13.25 -11.31
CA SER A 13 -0.97 -13.98 -12.27
C SER A 13 -1.37 -13.11 -13.47
N LEU A 14 -1.80 -11.86 -13.22
CA LEU A 14 -2.18 -10.93 -14.30
C LEU A 14 -1.02 -10.59 -15.24
N TYR A 15 0.17 -10.39 -14.65
CA TYR A 15 1.38 -10.17 -15.42
C TYR A 15 1.71 -11.40 -16.28
N ARG A 16 1.77 -12.60 -15.69
CA ARG A 16 2.08 -13.85 -16.42
C ARG A 16 1.12 -14.09 -17.57
N GLU A 17 -0.19 -14.02 -17.33
CA GLU A 17 -1.20 -14.19 -18.38
C GLU A 17 -1.02 -13.18 -19.53
N SER A 18 -0.69 -11.94 -19.21
CA SER A 18 -0.50 -10.90 -20.22
C SER A 18 0.81 -11.04 -20.99
N TYR A 19 1.86 -11.46 -20.30
CA TYR A 19 3.17 -11.72 -20.88
C TYR A 19 3.13 -12.95 -21.80
N ASP A 20 2.50 -14.04 -21.37
CA ASP A 20 2.36 -15.26 -22.16
C ASP A 20 1.58 -14.97 -23.45
N ARG A 21 0.49 -14.18 -23.38
CA ARG A 21 -0.22 -13.71 -24.58
C ARG A 21 0.67 -12.88 -25.52
N ALA A 22 1.47 -11.96 -24.97
CA ALA A 22 2.37 -11.15 -25.79
C ALA A 22 3.47 -12.01 -26.45
N ARG A 23 3.99 -12.99 -25.70
CA ARG A 23 4.99 -13.95 -26.16
C ARG A 23 4.45 -14.84 -27.28
N GLU A 24 3.22 -15.35 -27.16
CA GLU A 24 2.55 -16.14 -28.20
C GLU A 24 2.37 -15.35 -29.50
N LEU A 25 2.14 -14.04 -29.39
CA LEU A 25 2.03 -13.12 -30.53
C LEU A 25 3.39 -12.64 -31.07
N GLY A 26 4.51 -12.99 -30.42
CA GLY A 26 5.85 -12.54 -30.78
C GLY A 26 6.08 -11.04 -30.53
N ASP A 27 5.24 -10.38 -29.73
CA ASP A 27 5.28 -8.94 -29.48
C ASP A 27 6.31 -8.58 -28.40
N GLN A 28 7.58 -8.49 -28.82
CA GLN A 28 8.71 -8.19 -27.94
C GLN A 28 8.59 -6.80 -27.28
N GLY A 29 8.03 -5.81 -27.97
CA GLY A 29 7.85 -4.47 -27.42
C GLY A 29 6.91 -4.50 -26.23
N ARG A 30 5.76 -5.17 -26.40
CA ARG A 30 4.78 -5.36 -25.32
C ARG A 30 5.34 -6.16 -24.15
N MET A 31 6.21 -7.14 -24.39
CA MET A 31 6.86 -7.90 -23.32
C MET A 31 7.72 -6.98 -22.43
N VAL A 32 8.54 -6.12 -23.02
CA VAL A 32 9.39 -5.14 -22.28
C VAL A 32 8.55 -4.13 -21.51
N ASP A 33 7.46 -3.65 -22.12
CA ASP A 33 6.54 -2.73 -21.46
C ASP A 33 5.85 -3.38 -20.25
N LEU A 34 5.44 -4.65 -20.39
CA LEU A 34 4.84 -5.44 -19.31
C LEU A 34 5.81 -5.68 -18.16
N ASP A 35 7.07 -6.00 -18.45
CA ASP A 35 8.12 -6.17 -17.43
C ASP A 35 8.33 -4.88 -16.63
N SER A 36 8.47 -3.76 -17.33
CA SER A 36 8.64 -2.44 -16.73
C SER A 36 7.43 -2.03 -15.88
N ALA A 37 6.22 -2.29 -16.39
CA ALA A 37 4.97 -2.03 -15.67
C ALA A 37 4.85 -2.91 -14.41
N PHE A 38 5.16 -4.20 -14.51
CA PHE A 38 5.12 -5.12 -13.38
C PHE A 38 6.06 -4.70 -12.25
N MET A 39 7.30 -4.30 -12.57
CA MET A 39 8.24 -3.79 -11.58
C MET A 39 7.72 -2.53 -10.87
N ARG A 40 7.16 -1.58 -11.62
CA ARG A 40 6.57 -0.36 -11.06
C ARG A 40 5.38 -0.66 -10.16
N ASP A 41 4.49 -1.53 -10.62
CA ASP A 41 3.25 -1.84 -9.93
C ASP A 41 3.50 -2.68 -8.67
N GLN A 42 4.51 -3.57 -8.69
CA GLN A 42 5.00 -4.29 -7.51
C GLN A 42 5.47 -3.30 -6.43
N LEU A 43 6.35 -2.37 -6.79
CA LEU A 43 6.86 -1.36 -5.85
C LEU A 43 5.73 -0.50 -5.26
N MET A 44 4.80 -0.06 -6.11
CA MET A 44 3.63 0.71 -5.67
C MET A 44 2.78 -0.09 -4.69
N LEU A 45 2.55 -1.38 -4.96
CA LEU A 45 1.74 -2.23 -4.11
C LEU A 45 2.40 -2.49 -2.76
N GLU A 46 3.71 -2.67 -2.71
CA GLU A 46 4.49 -2.77 -1.47
C GLU A 46 4.33 -1.51 -0.62
N ILE A 47 4.51 -0.32 -1.21
CA ILE A 47 4.30 0.95 -0.51
C ILE A 47 2.88 1.06 0.06
N LEU A 48 1.85 0.68 -0.72
CA LEU A 48 0.46 0.72 -0.27
C LEU A 48 0.19 -0.29 0.86
N LEU A 49 0.81 -1.46 0.81
CA LEU A 49 0.72 -2.47 1.86
C LEU A 49 1.39 -1.98 3.14
N ASP A 50 2.55 -1.33 3.05
CA ASP A 50 3.25 -0.73 4.19
C ASP A 50 2.41 0.37 4.85
N ILE A 51 1.81 1.26 4.03
CA ILE A 51 0.89 2.29 4.52
C ILE A 51 -0.31 1.67 5.22
N ARG A 52 -0.93 0.65 4.61
CA ARG A 52 -2.08 -0.04 5.22
C ARG A 52 -1.70 -0.65 6.56
N ASP A 53 -0.52 -1.26 6.64
CA ASP A 53 -0.06 -1.90 7.86
C ASP A 53 0.25 -0.83 8.93
N LEU A 54 0.83 0.32 8.56
CA LEU A 54 0.98 1.48 9.45
C LEU A 54 -0.38 1.95 10.04
N PHE A 55 -1.43 2.04 9.22
CA PHE A 55 -2.78 2.40 9.68
C PHE A 55 -3.46 1.29 10.48
N SER A 56 -3.09 0.02 10.29
CA SER A 56 -3.64 -1.10 11.06
C SER A 56 -3.10 -1.16 12.49
N VAL A 57 -1.88 -0.63 12.71
CA VAL A 57 -1.20 -0.59 14.01
C VAL A 57 -1.48 0.72 14.74
N ALA A 58 -1.85 1.79 14.03
CA ALA A 58 -2.36 3.00 14.66
C ALA A 58 -3.60 2.63 15.47
N PRO A 59 -3.60 2.80 16.81
CA PRO A 59 -4.80 2.53 17.57
C PRO A 59 -5.89 3.44 17.01
N ALA A 60 -7.04 2.87 16.64
CA ALA A 60 -8.27 3.63 16.56
C ALA A 60 -8.27 4.52 17.80
N ALA A 61 -8.18 5.85 17.63
CA ALA A 61 -7.95 6.78 18.72
C ALA A 61 -8.98 6.52 19.82
N SER A 62 -8.61 5.68 20.76
CA SER A 62 -9.43 5.18 21.84
C SER A 62 -8.93 5.97 23.03
N GLY A 63 -9.72 6.96 23.41
CA GLY A 63 -9.45 7.78 24.59
C GLY A 63 -8.73 9.08 24.28
N GLY A 64 -9.50 10.01 23.71
CA GLY A 64 -9.27 11.43 23.87
C GLY A 64 -8.76 12.12 22.61
N SER A 65 -9.57 13.07 22.11
CA SER A 65 -9.24 13.91 20.98
C SER A 65 -7.89 14.59 21.22
N ALA A 66 -7.06 14.71 20.17
CA ALA A 66 -5.81 15.47 20.25
C ALA A 66 -6.03 16.90 20.81
N LEU A 67 -7.25 17.45 20.65
CA LEU A 67 -7.68 18.70 21.28
C LEU A 67 -7.75 18.62 22.81
N GLU A 68 -8.22 17.52 23.40
CA GLU A 68 -8.32 17.37 24.86
C GLU A 68 -6.91 17.31 25.50
N LYS A 69 -5.95 16.69 24.82
CA LYS A 69 -4.55 16.68 25.25
C LYS A 69 -3.92 18.08 25.19
N LEU A 70 -4.25 18.86 24.16
CA LEU A 70 -3.81 20.26 24.04
C LEU A 70 -4.46 21.17 25.09
N GLU A 71 -5.73 20.97 25.42
CA GLU A 71 -6.41 21.70 26.50
C GLU A 71 -5.81 21.39 27.88
N ALA A 72 -5.47 20.13 28.15
CA ALA A 72 -4.82 19.73 29.39
C ALA A 72 -3.47 20.45 29.58
N ILE A 73 -2.65 20.52 28.52
CA ILE A 73 -1.38 21.26 28.54
C ILE A 73 -1.62 22.76 28.77
N ARG A 74 -2.61 23.36 28.08
CA ARG A 74 -2.95 24.78 28.26
C ARG A 74 -3.41 25.12 29.68
N ARG A 75 -4.16 24.24 30.34
CA ARG A 75 -4.60 24.43 31.74
C ARG A 75 -3.42 24.37 32.71
N LEU A 76 -2.49 23.44 32.52
CA LEU A 76 -1.27 23.32 33.31
C LEU A 76 -0.40 24.59 33.24
N THR A 77 -0.28 25.20 32.05
CA THR A 77 0.51 26.43 31.88
C THR A 77 -0.17 27.66 32.47
N LYS A 78 -1.50 27.67 32.65
CA LYS A 78 -2.24 28.79 33.26
C LYS A 78 -2.26 28.79 34.79
N LEU A 79 -1.90 27.66 35.41
CA LEU A 79 -1.84 27.47 36.87
C LEU A 79 -0.47 27.81 37.47
N ARG A 80 0.49 28.26 36.64
CA ARG A 80 1.79 28.79 37.06
C ARG A 80 1.83 30.31 36.96
#